data_AF-A0A2A5C049-F1
#
_entry.id   AF-A0A2A5C049-F1
#
_cell.length_a   1.000
_cell.length_b   1.000
_cell.length_c   1.000
_cell.angle_alpha   90.00
_cell.angle_beta   90.00
_cell.angle_gamma   90.00
#
_symmetry.space_group_name_H-M   'P 1'
#
loop_
_entity.id
_entity.type
_entity.pdbx_description
1 polymer ?
#
loop_
_entity_poly.entity_id
_entity_poly.type
_entity_poly.pdbx_seq_one_letter_code
_entity_poly.pdbx_strand_id
1 'polypeptide(L)'
;MYAYGAILVAVFAYFSIFSSFVNTLATAVLMLFFALAIVKYIIAGRANKTNNQFRDSASPKADQMLLLIVGLSETVGFGVLLLGFALRVMRDS
;
A
#
# COMPACT_ATOMS: atom_id res chain seq x y z
N MET A 1 11.63 5.48 3.86
CA MET A 1 10.53 4.54 4.20
C MET A 1 10.04 3.79 2.97
N TYR A 2 9.48 4.44 1.94
CA TYR A 2 8.91 3.74 0.77
C TYR A 2 9.89 2.87 -0.05
N ALA A 3 11.15 3.29 -0.20
CA ALA A 3 12.16 2.48 -0.90
C ALA A 3 12.45 1.14 -0.19
N TYR A 4 12.49 1.14 1.15
CA TYR A 4 12.64 -0.07 1.94
C TYR A 4 11.42 -1.00 1.78
N GLY A 5 10.21 -0.42 1.83
CA GLY A 5 8.96 -1.16 1.60
C GLY A 5 8.92 -1.82 0.22
N ALA A 6 9.35 -1.12 -0.83
CA ALA A 6 9.39 -1.67 -2.19
C ALA A 6 10.32 -2.90 -2.30
N ILE A 7 11.47 -2.88 -1.62
CA ILE A 7 12.39 -4.02 -1.58
C ILE A 7 11.74 -5.22 -0.87
N LEU A 8 11.05 -4.99 0.27
CA LEU A 8 10.33 -6.08 0.96
C LEU A 8 9.23 -6.70 0.09
N VAL A 9 8.45 -5.86 -0.61
CA VAL A 9 7.42 -6.33 -1.54
C VAL A 9 8.02 -7.19 -2.64
N ALA A 10 9.17 -6.78 -3.20
CA ALA A 10 9.88 -7.57 -4.21
C ALA A 10 10.33 -8.94 -3.66
N VAL A 11 10.84 -8.99 -2.43
CA VAL A 11 11.23 -10.25 -1.76
C VAL A 11 10.01 -11.16 -1.56
N PHE A 12 8.89 -10.63 -1.07
CA PHE A 12 7.67 -11.43 -0.90
C PHE A 12 7.11 -11.94 -2.23
N ALA A 13 7.11 -11.11 -3.27
CA ALA A 13 6.68 -11.51 -4.60
C ALA A 13 7.59 -12.60 -5.19
N TYR A 14 8.90 -12.55 -4.93
CA TYR A 14 9.87 -13.54 -5.40
C TYR A 14 9.69 -14.92 -4.76
N PHE A 15 9.39 -14.96 -3.46
CA PHE A 15 9.22 -16.22 -2.71
C PHE A 15 7.77 -16.70 -2.60
N SER A 16 6.80 -15.96 -3.15
CA SER A 16 5.38 -16.30 -3.10
C SER A 16 5.06 -17.57 -3.91
N ILE A 17 4.17 -18.43 -3.40
CA ILE A 17 3.69 -19.61 -4.15
C ILE A 17 2.75 -19.26 -5.31
N PHE A 18 2.20 -18.04 -5.31
CA PHE A 18 1.16 -17.66 -6.26
C PHE A 18 1.73 -17.45 -7.67
N SER A 19 0.85 -17.46 -8.66
CA SER A 19 1.26 -17.27 -10.06
C SER A 19 1.91 -15.89 -10.27
N SER A 20 2.79 -15.79 -11.26
CA SER A 20 3.47 -14.53 -11.60
C SER A 20 2.49 -13.39 -11.86
N PHE A 21 1.30 -13.68 -12.41
CA PHE A 21 0.26 -12.69 -12.63
C PHE A 21 -0.27 -12.09 -11.31
N VAL A 22 -0.57 -12.93 -10.32
CA VAL A 22 -1.06 -12.48 -9.01
C VAL A 22 0.00 -11.65 -8.29
N ASN A 23 1.25 -12.12 -8.28
CA ASN A 23 2.35 -11.40 -7.65
C ASN A 23 2.63 -10.05 -8.34
N THR A 24 2.55 -10.01 -9.67
CA THR A 24 2.73 -8.77 -10.45
C THR A 24 1.63 -7.77 -10.14
N LEU A 25 0.36 -8.20 -10.11
CA LEU A 25 -0.77 -7.32 -9.82
C LEU A 25 -0.67 -6.76 -8.39
N ALA A 26 -0.39 -7.61 -7.40
CA ALA A 26 -0.24 -7.19 -6.01
C ALA A 26 0.93 -6.19 -5.82
N THR A 27 2.07 -6.47 -6.45
CA THR A 27 3.23 -5.58 -6.43
C THR A 27 2.93 -4.24 -7.09
N ALA A 28 2.27 -4.24 -8.25
CA ALA A 28 1.91 -3.02 -8.97
C ALA A 28 0.96 -2.13 -8.17
N VAL A 29 -0.04 -2.72 -7.50
CA VAL A 29 -0.96 -1.99 -6.63
C VAL A 29 -0.23 -1.32 -5.46
N LEU A 30 0.68 -2.04 -4.79
CA LEU A 30 1.49 -1.49 -3.69
C LEU A 30 2.43 -0.36 -4.16
N MET A 31 3.06 -0.52 -5.32
CA MET A 31 3.92 0.51 -5.90
C MET A 31 3.14 1.77 -6.28
N LEU A 32 1.93 1.62 -6.84
CA LEU A 32 1.02 2.73 -7.10
C LEU A 32 0.63 3.44 -5.81
N PHE A 33 0.33 2.69 -4.75
CA PHE A 33 0.02 3.27 -3.45
C PHE A 33 1.19 4.10 -2.90
N PHE A 34 2.42 3.56 -2.91
CA PHE A 34 3.61 4.30 -2.48
C PHE A 34 3.81 5.58 -3.29
N ALA A 35 3.63 5.52 -4.60
CA ALA A 35 3.72 6.71 -5.45
C ALA A 35 2.65 7.76 -5.09
N LEU A 36 1.40 7.36 -4.90
CA LEU A 36 0.32 8.25 -4.49
C LEU A 36 0.57 8.87 -3.11
N ALA A 37 1.07 8.10 -2.15
CA ALA A 37 1.40 8.58 -0.82
C ALA A 37 2.53 9.62 -0.85
N ILE A 38 3.57 9.39 -1.66
CA ILE A 38 4.64 10.37 -1.88
C ILE A 38 4.09 11.65 -2.51
N VAL A 39 3.28 11.55 -3.56
CA VAL A 39 2.67 12.71 -4.23
C VAL A 39 1.79 13.50 -3.27
N LYS A 40 0.93 12.82 -2.51
CA LYS A 40 0.09 13.46 -1.48
C LYS A 40 0.95 14.17 -0.43
N TYR A 41 2.04 13.57 0.01
CA TYR A 41 2.95 14.19 0.97
C TYR A 41 3.64 15.43 0.39
N ILE A 42 4.07 15.40 -0.88
CA ILE A 42 4.67 16.56 -1.57
C ILE A 42 3.65 17.71 -1.65
N ILE A 43 2.41 17.40 -2.05
CA ILE A 43 1.33 18.40 -2.15
C ILE A 43 0.99 18.97 -0.77
N ALA A 44 0.87 18.12 0.24
CA ALA A 44 0.60 18.52 1.62
C ALA A 44 1.74 19.35 2.22
N GLY A 45 2.99 18.98 1.95
CA GLY A 45 4.18 19.73 2.37
C GLY A 45 4.24 21.11 1.71
N ARG A 46 3.87 21.20 0.43
CA ARG A 46 3.77 22.49 -0.28
C ARG A 46 2.65 23.38 0.27
N ALA A 47 1.55 22.78 0.74
CA ALA A 47 0.42 23.49 1.32
C ALA A 47 0.69 24.02 2.75
N ASN A 48 1.77 23.57 3.42
CA ASN A 48 2.23 24.00 4.75
C ASN A 48 1.12 24.10 5.84
N LYS A 49 -0.03 23.45 5.62
CA LYS A 49 -1.12 23.34 6.59
C LYS A 49 -0.84 22.16 7.50
N THR A 50 -0.06 22.41 8.54
CA THR A 50 0.17 21.48 9.67
C THR A 50 -0.99 21.47 10.67
N ASN A 51 -1.95 22.38 10.55
CA ASN A 51 -3.10 22.43 11.44
C ASN A 51 -4.29 21.65 10.84
N ASN A 52 -4.38 20.37 11.20
CA ASN A 52 -5.52 19.47 11.04
C ASN A 52 -6.29 19.57 9.71
N GLN A 53 -5.79 18.87 8.68
CA GLN A 53 -6.41 18.79 7.34
C GLN A 53 -7.83 18.18 7.35
N PHE A 54 -8.22 17.54 8.46
CA PHE A 54 -9.57 17.00 8.71
C PHE A 54 -10.51 17.97 9.44
N ARG A 55 -10.02 19.11 9.96
CA ARG A 55 -10.85 20.06 10.71
C ARG A 55 -11.70 20.96 9.81
N ASP A 56 -11.14 21.34 8.67
CA ASP A 56 -11.76 22.26 7.70
C ASP A 56 -12.00 21.59 6.33
N SER A 57 -12.21 20.26 6.29
CA SER A 57 -12.54 19.58 5.03
C SER A 57 -13.97 19.96 4.61
N ALA A 58 -14.11 20.45 3.38
CA ALA A 58 -15.40 20.83 2.80
C ALA A 58 -16.37 19.63 2.64
N SER A 59 -15.87 18.39 2.73
CA SER A 59 -16.65 17.16 2.65
C SER A 59 -16.01 16.01 3.46
N PRO A 60 -16.11 16.04 4.80
CA PRO A 60 -15.45 15.08 5.70
C PRO A 60 -15.76 13.62 5.39
N LYS A 61 -16.99 13.34 4.91
CA LYS A 61 -17.44 12.00 4.54
C LYS A 61 -16.71 11.44 3.30
N ALA A 62 -16.37 12.29 2.33
CA ALA A 62 -15.69 11.85 1.11
C ALA A 62 -14.22 11.48 1.42
N ASP A 63 -13.53 12.29 2.23
CA ASP A 63 -12.17 12.01 2.67
C ASP A 63 -12.10 10.73 3.52
N GLN A 64 -13.07 10.54 4.42
CA GLN A 64 -13.15 9.36 5.27
C GLN A 64 -13.40 8.08 4.45
N MET A 65 -14.27 8.15 3.44
CA MET A 65 -14.53 7.02 2.54
C MET A 65 -13.29 6.69 1.67
N LEU A 66 -12.58 7.71 1.22
CA LEU A 66 -11.36 7.54 0.42
C LEU A 66 -10.22 6.93 1.26
N LEU A 67 -10.07 7.32 2.52
CA LEU A 67 -9.13 6.70 3.45
C LEU A 67 -9.46 5.24 3.74
N LEU A 68 -10.75 4.92 3.91
CA LEU A 68 -11.18 3.53 4.13
C LEU A 68 -10.88 2.66 2.92
N ILE A 69 -11.21 3.13 1.70
CA ILE A 69 -10.95 2.38 0.46
C ILE A 69 -9.45 2.16 0.27
N VAL A 70 -8.65 3.22 0.44
CA VAL A 70 -7.21 3.14 0.27
C VAL A 70 -6.59 2.21 1.32
N GLY A 71 -6.95 2.37 2.60
CA GLY A 71 -6.44 1.54 3.68
C GLY A 71 -6.81 0.06 3.52
N LEU A 72 -8.04 -0.25 3.09
CA LEU A 72 -8.44 -1.63 2.81
C LEU A 72 -7.66 -2.21 1.63
N SER A 73 -7.54 -1.45 0.53
CA SER A 73 -6.87 -1.92 -0.69
C SER A 73 -5.40 -2.28 -0.44
N GLU A 74 -4.70 -1.49 0.37
CA GLU A 74 -3.30 -1.71 0.71
C GLU A 74 -3.13 -2.92 1.64
N THR A 75 -3.96 -3.04 2.67
CA THR A 75 -3.92 -4.16 3.62
C THR A 75 -4.20 -5.49 2.91
N VAL A 76 -5.11 -5.49 1.94
CA VAL A 76 -5.42 -6.67 1.13
C VAL A 76 -4.26 -7.02 0.19
N GLY A 77 -3.68 -6.05 -0.53
CA GLY A 77 -2.58 -6.28 -1.46
C GLY A 77 -1.32 -6.82 -0.76
N PHE A 78 -0.95 -6.22 0.37
CA PHE A 78 0.13 -6.74 1.22
C PHE A 78 -0.21 -8.11 1.82
N GLY A 79 -1.45 -8.27 2.28
CA GLY A 79 -1.95 -9.53 2.85
C GLY A 79 -1.78 -10.71 1.89
N VAL A 80 -2.09 -10.53 0.60
CA VAL A 80 -1.91 -11.58 -0.43
C VAL A 80 -0.44 -11.98 -0.57
N LEU A 81 0.48 -11.02 -0.65
CA LEU A 81 1.91 -11.33 -0.79
C LEU A 81 2.46 -12.03 0.46
N LEU A 82 2.06 -11.56 1.66
CA LEU A 82 2.44 -12.18 2.92
C LEU A 82 1.92 -13.62 3.04
N LEU A 83 0.65 -13.86 2.66
CA LEU A 83 0.05 -15.19 2.70
C LEU A 83 0.75 -16.13 1.71
N GLY A 84 1.04 -15.65 0.50
CA GLY A 84 1.75 -16.42 -0.52
C GLY A 84 3.15 -16.81 -0.07
N PHE A 85 3.85 -15.93 0.65
CA PHE A 85 5.13 -16.23 1.27
C PHE A 85 4.99 -17.22 2.45
N ALA A 86 4.05 -16.99 3.37
CA ALA A 86 3.88 -17.83 4.55
C ALA A 86 3.51 -19.28 4.19
N LEU A 87 2.61 -19.46 3.22
CA LEU A 87 2.25 -20.78 2.70
C LEU A 87 3.44 -21.49 2.04
N ARG A 88 4.35 -20.74 1.39
CA ARG A 88 5.59 -21.31 0.84
C ARG A 88 6.46 -21.88 1.95
N VAL A 89 6.71 -21.08 2.98
CA VAL A 89 7.56 -21.45 4.12
C VAL A 89 7.00 -22.66 4.85
N MET A 90 5.68 -22.71 5.08
CA MET A 90 5.04 -23.86 5.73
C MET A 90 5.08 -25.14 4.90
N ARG A 91 5.06 -25.03 3.57
CA ARG A 91 5.14 -26.21 2.68
C ARG A 91 6.53 -26.82 2.63
N ASP A 92 7.55 -25.99 2.77
CA ASP A 92 8.96 -26.38 2.65
C ASP A 92 9.62 -26.67 4.03
N SER A 93 8.84 -26.66 5.12
CA SER A 93 9.25 -27.05 6.51
C SER A 93 8.77 -28.46 6.87
#